data_AF-A0A930EY45-F1
#
_entry.id   AF-A0A930EY45-F1
#
_cell.length_a   1.000
_cell.length_b   1.000
_cell.length_c   1.000
_cell.angle_alpha   90.00
_cell.angle_beta   90.00
_cell.angle_gamma   90.00
#
_symmetry.space_group_name_H-M   'P 1'
#
loop_
_entity.id
_entity.type
_entity.pdbx_description
1 polymer ?
#
loop_
_entity_poly.entity_id
_entity_poly.type
_entity_poly.pdbx_seq_one_letter_code
_entity_poly.pdbx_strand_id
1 'polypeptide(L)' 'AIYRKAQDGQYSFEARMACGFGGCMGCSCETLVGNKRICKEGPVLVHKELLWK' A
#
# COMPACT_ATOMS: atom_id res chain seq x y z
N ALA A 1 -12.84 -6.61 0.28
CA ALA A 1 -11.75 -6.56 -0.72
C ALA A 1 -11.21 -7.97 -0.98
N ILE A 2 -10.47 -8.17 -2.07
CA ILE A 2 -10.08 -9.51 -2.57
C ILE A 2 -9.12 -10.27 -1.65
N TYR A 3 -8.41 -9.58 -0.75
CA TYR A 3 -7.49 -10.18 0.23
C TYR A 3 -8.12 -11.20 1.20
N ARG A 4 -9.46 -11.22 1.32
CA ARG A 4 -10.16 -12.24 2.14
C ARG A 4 -10.29 -13.58 1.41
N LYS A 5 -10.21 -13.58 0.08
CA LYS A 5 -10.34 -14.78 -0.77
C LYS A 5 -8.99 -15.30 -1.26
N ALA A 6 -8.01 -14.42 -1.42
CA ALA A 6 -6.62 -14.78 -1.71
C ALA A 6 -5.76 -14.22 -0.59
N GLN A 7 -4.99 -15.08 0.09
CA GLN A 7 -4.09 -14.69 1.19
C GLN A 7 -2.61 -14.67 0.78
N ASP A 8 -2.33 -14.68 -0.52
CA ASP A 8 -0.98 -14.58 -1.06
C ASP A 8 -0.97 -13.71 -2.32
N GLY A 9 0.22 -13.39 -2.82
CA GLY A 9 0.44 -12.62 -4.05
C GLY A 9 0.62 -11.13 -3.84
N GLN A 10 0.27 -10.36 -4.86
CA GLN A 10 0.46 -8.90 -4.93
C GLN A 10 -0.89 -8.18 -5.02
N TYR A 11 -1.00 -7.05 -4.31
CA TYR A 11 -2.23 -6.27 -4.19
C TYR A 11 -1.96 -4.84 -4.63
N SER A 12 -2.78 -4.34 -5.55
CA SER A 12 -2.75 -2.92 -5.96
C SER A 12 -3.66 -2.11 -5.05
N PHE A 13 -3.13 -1.03 -4.48
CA PHE A 13 -3.84 -0.14 -3.57
C PHE A 13 -4.15 1.19 -4.23
N GLU A 14 -5.34 1.69 -3.94
CA GLU A 14 -5.77 3.05 -4.25
C GLU A 14 -5.69 3.90 -3.00
N ALA A 15 -5.16 5.12 -3.14
CA ALA A 15 -5.09 6.09 -2.07
C ALA A 15 -5.27 7.50 -2.62
N ARG A 16 -5.84 8.41 -1.82
CA ARG A 16 -5.87 9.82 -2.17
C ARG A 16 -4.45 10.37 -2.20
N MET A 17 -4.09 10.99 -3.31
CA MET A 17 -2.76 11.53 -3.57
C MET A 17 -2.87 13.04 -3.81
N ALA A 18 -1.94 13.81 -3.24
CA ALA A 18 -1.79 15.24 -3.55
C ALA A 18 -0.59 15.49 -4.47
N CYS A 19 0.62 15.08 -4.05
CA CYS A 19 1.82 15.29 -4.87
C CYS A 19 2.05 14.23 -5.95
N GLY A 20 1.66 12.97 -5.73
CA GLY A 20 1.89 11.87 -6.68
C GLY A 20 3.33 11.39 -6.84
N PHE A 21 4.33 12.04 -6.24
CA PHE A 21 5.75 11.65 -6.34
C PHE A 21 6.43 11.38 -4.98
N GLY A 22 5.66 11.38 -3.89
CA GLY A 22 6.11 10.98 -2.56
C GLY A 22 6.52 12.12 -1.61
N GLY A 23 6.33 13.38 -2.00
CA GLY A 23 6.68 14.55 -1.18
C GLY A 23 5.70 14.91 -0.06
N CYS A 24 4.39 14.68 -0.24
CA CYS A 24 3.38 15.12 0.72
C CYS A 24 2.99 14.10 1.80
N MET A 25 3.48 12.85 1.70
CA MET A 25 3.13 11.73 2.59
C MET A 25 1.63 11.37 2.71
N GLY A 26 0.74 12.05 1.98
CA GLY A 26 -0.71 11.86 2.10
C GLY A 26 -1.23 10.48 1.66
N CYS A 27 -0.48 9.77 0.82
CA CYS A 27 -0.79 8.41 0.40
C CYS A 27 0.03 7.36 1.17
N SER A 28 0.39 7.64 2.42
CA SER A 28 1.12 6.69 3.28
C SER A 28 0.21 5.55 3.74
N CYS A 29 0.72 4.33 3.66
CA CYS A 29 0.10 3.08 4.07
C CYS A 29 0.98 2.40 5.13
N GLU A 30 0.37 2.00 6.24
CA GLU A 30 1.05 1.28 7.32
C GLU A 30 1.25 -0.18 6.91
N THR A 31 2.50 -0.63 6.95
CA THR A 31 2.88 -2.02 6.64
C THR A 31 3.69 -2.60 7.81
N LEU A 32 3.90 -3.92 7.82
CA LEU A 32 4.69 -4.61 8.84
C LEU A 32 6.16 -4.16 8.85
N VAL A 33 6.64 -3.62 7.73
CA VAL A 33 8.01 -3.12 7.55
C VAL A 33 8.11 -1.59 7.67
N GLY A 34 7.06 -0.95 8.19
CA GLY A 34 6.96 0.51 8.34
C GLY A 34 6.02 1.17 7.33
N ASN A 35 6.07 2.49 7.24
CA ASN A 35 5.19 3.25 6.36
C ASN A 35 5.71 3.27 4.91
N LYS A 36 4.87 2.84 3.97
CA LYS A 36 5.12 2.90 2.52
C LYS A 36 4.15 3.84 1.84
N ARG A 37 4.58 4.63 0.86
CA ARG A 37 3.69 5.53 0.10
C ARG A 37 3.19 4.82 -1.15
N ILE A 38 1.89 4.84 -1.37
CA ILE A 38 1.26 4.21 -2.55
C ILE A 38 1.78 4.81 -3.86
N CYS A 39 2.02 6.13 -3.91
CA CYS A 39 2.52 6.79 -5.13
C CYS A 39 3.99 6.56 -5.46
N LYS A 40 4.81 6.05 -4.51
CA LYS A 40 6.27 5.98 -4.65
C LYS A 40 6.83 4.58 -4.43
N GLU A 41 6.45 3.94 -3.33
CA GLU A 41 6.80 2.54 -3.04
C GLU A 41 5.74 1.55 -3.55
N GLY A 42 4.49 2.00 -3.72
CA GLY A 42 3.39 1.23 -4.32
C GLY A 42 3.22 1.49 -5.83
N PRO A 43 2.01 1.29 -6.40
CA PRO A 43 0.74 0.93 -5.77
C PRO A 43 0.61 -0.56 -5.46
N VAL A 44 1.51 -1.39 -5.99
CA VAL A 44 1.50 -2.85 -5.86
C VAL A 44 2.39 -3.28 -4.70
N LEU A 45 1.81 -3.93 -3.70
CA LEU A 45 2.48 -4.38 -2.48
C LEU A 45 2.27 -5.88 -2.26
N VAL A 46 3.23 -6.54 -1.62
CA VAL A 46 3.19 -7.99 -1.39
C VAL A 46 2.27 -8.31 -0.20
N HIS A 47 1.45 -9.36 -0.28
CA HIS A 47 0.54 -9.72 0.82
C HIS A 47 1.23 -9.74 2.19
N LYS A 48 2.40 -10.37 2.25
CA LYS A 48 3.12 -10.64 3.50
C LYS A 48 3.71 -9.40 4.17
N GLU A 49 3.81 -8.27 3.46
CA GLU A 49 4.30 -7.04 4.06
C GLU A 49 3.17 -6.17 4.61
N LEU A 50 1.92 -6.41 4.19
CA LEU A 50 0.78 -5.56 4.50
C LEU A 50 0.21 -5.85 5.89
N LEU A 51 -0.16 -4.77 6.58
CA LEU A 51 -0.87 -4.86 7.83
C LEU A 51 -2.38 -4.93 7.55
N TRP A 52 -2.92 -6.13 7.56
CA TRP A 52 -4.34 -6.38 7.30
C TRP A 52 -5.16 -6.12 8.58
N LYS A 53 -6.01 -5.09 8.53
CA LYS A 53 -7.02 -4.76 9.54
C LYS A 53 -8.42 -5.10 9.02
#